data_AF-A0A958F9M2-F1
#
_entry.id   AF-A0A958F9M2-F1
#
_cell.length_a   1.000
_cell.length_b   1.000
_cell.length_c   1.000
_cell.angle_alpha   90.00
_cell.angle_beta   90.00
_cell.angle_gamma   90.00
#
_symmetry.space_group_name_H-M   'P 1'
#
loop_
_entity.id
_entity.type
_entity.pdbx_description
1 polymer ?
#
loop_
_entity_poly.entity_id
_entity_poly.type
_entity_poly.pdbx_seq_one_letter_code
_entity_poly.pdbx_strand_id
1 'polypeptide(L)'
;VGYGILGFVLAAIFGAVVSSLASMLNSASTIATMDIYNKVKSSASQFELVTAGRVFTVLFVLIAILIAPNLDNPKFGGIFTFIQEFQGFISPGVLAIFLFGLLVHRTPRFAGTVGLLLNPVLYGTIKWGNLTGIGFLESLSTLSFLDRMAVCFFTVIAVLTVITLLKPLPKPVDLPVNEKMDISTSKSTKTFGYVVVALTLALYVIFW
;
A
#
# COMPACT_ATOMS: atom_id res chain seq x y z
N VAL A 1 37.56 -4.39 -9.36
CA VAL A 1 37.08 -3.07 -8.83
C VAL A 1 38.06 -2.63 -7.76
N GLY A 2 38.62 -1.42 -7.86
CA GLY A 2 39.60 -0.95 -6.87
C GLY A 2 38.97 -0.68 -5.51
N TYR A 3 39.76 -0.80 -4.43
CA TYR A 3 39.30 -0.63 -3.04
C TYR A 3 38.58 0.71 -2.80
N GLY A 4 39.02 1.79 -3.47
CA GLY A 4 38.36 3.12 -3.38
C GLY A 4 36.95 3.14 -3.98
N ILE A 5 36.73 2.47 -5.11
CA ILE A 5 35.40 2.38 -5.75
C ILE A 5 34.49 1.49 -4.90
N LEU A 6 35.02 0.40 -4.33
CA LEU A 6 34.26 -0.46 -3.43
C LEU A 6 33.77 0.32 -2.20
N GLY A 7 34.66 1.09 -1.55
CA GLY A 7 34.31 1.93 -0.41
C GLY A 7 33.27 3.00 -0.76
N PHE A 8 33.42 3.65 -1.91
CA PHE A 8 32.46 4.63 -2.41
C PHE A 8 31.07 4.02 -2.65
N VAL A 9 31.00 2.87 -3.33
CA VAL A 9 29.74 2.16 -3.61
C VAL A 9 29.06 1.71 -2.31
N LEU A 10 29.82 1.17 -1.35
CA LEU A 10 29.28 0.79 -0.05
C LEU A 10 28.71 2.01 0.67
N ALA A 11 29.47 3.11 0.76
CA ALA A 11 29.00 4.34 1.40
C ALA A 11 27.71 4.87 0.75
N ALA A 12 27.62 4.84 -0.59
CA ALA A 12 26.43 5.26 -1.33
C ALA A 12 25.21 4.38 -1.01
N ILE A 13 25.36 3.06 -0.98
CA ILE A 13 24.27 2.12 -0.65
C ILE A 13 23.83 2.32 0.80
N PHE A 14 24.77 2.40 1.75
CA PHE A 14 24.44 2.67 3.16
C PHE A 14 23.67 3.99 3.32
N GLY A 15 24.14 5.06 2.68
CA GLY A 15 23.45 6.35 2.68
C GLY A 15 22.02 6.25 2.11
N ALA A 16 21.83 5.56 0.99
CA ALA A 16 20.52 5.37 0.36
C ALA A 16 19.56 4.56 1.25
N VAL A 17 20.05 3.51 1.91
CA VAL A 17 19.27 2.67 2.83
C VAL A 17 18.87 3.48 4.07
N VAL A 18 19.80 4.17 4.72
CA VAL A 18 19.52 4.99 5.91
C VAL A 18 18.53 6.11 5.58
N SER A 19 18.68 6.77 4.43
CA SER A 19 17.75 7.81 3.98
C SER A 19 16.34 7.27 3.78
N SER A 20 16.20 6.12 3.13
CA SER A 20 14.90 5.46 2.91
C SER A 20 14.25 5.03 4.23
N LEU A 21 15.02 4.43 5.15
CA LEU A 21 14.55 4.06 6.49
C LEU A 21 14.09 5.27 7.29
N ALA A 22 14.87 6.36 7.29
CA ALA A 22 14.50 7.60 7.98
C ALA A 22 13.18 8.18 7.44
N SER A 23 13.00 8.19 6.12
CA SER A 23 11.76 8.66 5.48
C SER A 23 10.54 7.79 5.86
N MET A 24 10.69 6.46 5.82
CA MET A 24 9.63 5.52 6.21
C MET A 24 9.26 5.66 7.69
N LEU A 25 10.25 5.72 8.58
CA LEU A 25 10.03 5.88 10.02
C LEU A 25 9.38 7.22 10.36
N ASN A 26 9.80 8.31 9.70
CA ASN A 26 9.18 9.62 9.89
C ASN A 26 7.71 9.64 9.46
N SER A 27 7.40 9.00 8.33
CA SER A 27 6.01 8.89 7.84
C SER A 27 5.15 8.06 8.81
N ALA A 28 5.64 6.90 9.23
CA ALA A 28 4.94 6.04 10.19
C ALA A 28 4.74 6.72 11.54
N SER A 29 5.76 7.41 12.05
CA SER A 29 5.69 8.19 13.29
C SER A 29 4.69 9.34 13.21
N THR A 30 4.62 10.02 12.06
CA THR A 30 3.65 11.10 11.83
C THR A 30 2.22 10.55 11.82
N ILE A 31 1.96 9.43 11.13
CA ILE A 31 0.66 8.75 11.15
C ILE A 31 0.30 8.33 12.58
N ALA A 32 1.20 7.65 13.29
CA ALA A 32 0.97 7.23 14.67
C ALA A 32 0.69 8.40 15.61
N THR A 33 1.36 9.53 15.40
CA THR A 33 1.17 10.72 16.25
C THR A 33 -0.10 11.48 15.90
N MET A 34 -0.28 11.84 14.64
CA MET A 34 -1.37 12.73 14.21
C MET A 34 -2.70 12.00 14.06
N ASP A 35 -2.68 10.77 13.55
CA ASP A 35 -3.91 10.02 13.27
C ASP A 35 -4.37 9.15 14.45
N ILE A 36 -3.47 8.77 15.35
CA ILE A 36 -3.79 7.93 16.52
C ILE A 36 -3.64 8.75 17.81
N TYR A 37 -2.42 9.14 18.18
CA TYR A 37 -2.15 9.77 19.48
C TYR A 37 -2.95 11.06 19.70
N ASN A 38 -2.97 11.97 18.72
CA ASN A 38 -3.68 13.24 18.81
C ASN A 38 -5.22 13.07 18.85
N LYS A 39 -5.77 12.02 18.21
CA LYS A 39 -7.21 11.73 18.28
C LYS A 39 -7.63 11.11 19.61
N VAL A 40 -6.74 10.34 20.24
CA VAL A 40 -6.98 9.74 21.56
C VAL A 40 -6.77 10.78 22.68
N LYS A 41 -5.78 11.66 22.54
CA LYS A 41 -5.49 12.75 23.48
C LYS A 41 -5.77 14.10 22.81
N SER A 42 -7.03 14.53 22.89
CA SER A 42 -7.61 15.67 22.16
C SER A 42 -7.01 17.06 22.46
N SER A 43 -6.08 17.18 23.42
CA SER A 43 -5.45 18.45 23.84
C SER A 43 -3.92 18.33 23.96
N ALA A 44 -3.29 17.47 23.16
CA ALA A 44 -1.83 17.36 23.16
C ALA A 44 -1.18 18.66 22.62
N SER A 45 -0.22 19.19 23.37
CA SER A 45 0.59 20.33 22.92
C SER A 45 1.53 19.93 21.78
N GLN A 46 2.01 20.90 21.00
CA GLN A 46 2.99 20.64 19.93
C GLN A 46 4.26 19.95 20.44
N PHE A 47 4.72 20.32 21.63
CA PHE A 47 5.87 19.68 22.27
C PHE A 47 5.61 18.20 22.59
N GLU A 48 4.42 17.88 23.08
CA GLU A 48 4.01 16.49 23.33
C GLU A 48 3.90 15.69 22.04
N LEU A 49 3.36 16.26 20.95
CA LEU A 49 3.26 15.58 19.65
C LEU A 49 4.66 15.25 19.09
N VAL A 50 5.60 16.20 19.10
CA VAL A 50 6.96 15.93 18.63
C VAL A 50 7.65 14.86 19.50
N THR A 51 7.43 14.89 20.81
CA THR A 51 7.99 13.91 21.73
C THR A 51 7.40 12.52 21.50
N ALA A 52 6.08 12.41 21.35
CA ALA A 52 5.39 11.17 21.02
C ALA A 52 5.90 10.59 19.69
N GLY A 53 6.08 11.44 18.67
CA GLY A 53 6.65 11.02 17.39
C GLY A 53 8.04 10.40 17.54
N ARG A 54 8.94 11.02 18.32
CA ARG A 54 10.28 10.44 18.59
C ARG A 54 10.18 9.10 19.31
N VAL A 55 9.27 8.95 20.26
CA VAL A 55 9.03 7.69 20.97
C VAL A 55 8.53 6.61 20.02
N PHE A 56 7.55 6.91 19.15
CA PHE A 56 7.07 5.97 18.14
C PHE A 56 8.17 5.56 17.17
N THR A 57 9.03 6.49 16.74
CA THR A 57 10.18 6.16 15.89
C THR A 57 11.10 5.13 16.56
N VAL A 58 11.47 5.35 17.82
CA VAL A 58 12.31 4.38 18.57
C VAL A 58 11.60 3.04 18.70
N LEU A 59 10.31 3.04 19.02
CA LEU A 59 9.51 1.82 19.13
C LEU A 59 9.49 1.03 17.81
N PHE A 60 9.24 1.69 16.68
CA PHE A 60 9.23 1.05 15.36
C PHE A 60 10.59 0.49 14.98
N VAL A 61 11.68 1.19 15.30
CA VAL A 61 13.05 0.69 15.08
C VAL A 61 13.29 -0.58 15.89
N LEU A 62 12.88 -0.62 17.17
CA LEU A 62 13.05 -1.81 18.02
C LEU A 62 12.27 -3.01 17.48
N ILE A 63 11.02 -2.79 17.04
CA ILE A 63 10.18 -3.83 16.42
C ILE A 63 10.85 -4.32 15.12
N ALA A 64 11.34 -3.42 14.28
CA ALA A 64 12.01 -3.77 13.03
C ALA A 64 13.28 -4.61 13.28
N ILE A 65 14.11 -4.25 14.27
CA ILE A 65 15.31 -5.02 14.65
C ILE A 65 14.94 -6.43 15.12
N LEU A 66 13.83 -6.58 15.85
CA LEU A 66 13.37 -7.89 16.33
C LEU A 66 12.85 -8.78 15.20
N ILE A 67 12.15 -8.20 14.22
CA ILE A 67 11.55 -8.94 13.10
C ILE A 67 12.57 -9.25 12.00
N ALA A 68 13.48 -8.32 11.70
CA ALA A 68 14.46 -8.42 10.62
C ALA A 68 15.16 -9.78 10.49
N PRO A 69 15.73 -10.41 11.55
CA PRO A 69 16.42 -11.70 11.42
C PRO A 69 15.48 -12.85 11.01
N ASN A 70 14.18 -12.75 11.29
CA ASN A 70 13.22 -13.78 10.91
C ASN A 70 12.93 -13.77 9.40
N LEU A 71 13.18 -12.66 8.70
CA LEU A 71 12.87 -12.51 7.28
C LEU A 71 13.87 -13.21 6.35
N ASP A 72 15.01 -13.64 6.87
CA ASP A 72 16.00 -14.44 6.13
C ASP A 72 15.59 -15.92 6.01
N ASN A 73 14.42 -16.30 6.51
CA ASN A 73 13.95 -17.67 6.44
C ASN A 73 13.66 -18.07 4.97
N PRO A 74 14.29 -19.16 4.45
CA PRO A 74 14.07 -19.62 3.07
C PRO A 74 12.60 -19.92 2.73
N LYS A 75 11.77 -20.21 3.74
CA LYS A 75 10.33 -20.46 3.58
C LYS A 75 9.57 -19.30 2.94
N PHE A 76 10.12 -18.09 2.96
CA PHE A 76 9.46 -16.92 2.38
C PHE A 76 9.71 -16.73 0.88
N GLY A 77 10.53 -17.56 0.24
CA GLY A 77 10.80 -17.45 -1.20
C GLY A 77 11.47 -16.13 -1.59
N GLY A 78 12.22 -15.53 -0.65
CA GLY A 78 12.88 -14.24 -0.78
C GLY A 78 12.11 -13.06 -0.17
N ILE A 79 12.86 -12.02 0.21
CA ILE A 79 12.31 -10.82 0.87
C ILE A 79 11.28 -10.09 0.00
N PHE A 80 11.48 -10.09 -1.33
CA PHE A 80 10.54 -9.48 -2.26
C PHE A 80 9.18 -10.17 -2.20
N THR A 81 9.15 -11.50 -2.32
CA THR A 81 7.93 -12.30 -2.22
C THR A 81 7.23 -12.08 -0.88
N PHE A 82 7.98 -12.06 0.22
CA PHE A 82 7.42 -11.74 1.55
C PHE A 82 6.73 -10.37 1.58
N ILE A 83 7.41 -9.32 1.09
CA ILE A 83 6.88 -7.95 1.07
C ILE A 83 5.61 -7.91 0.21
N GLN A 84 5.63 -8.49 -0.98
CA GLN A 84 4.47 -8.49 -1.89
C GLN A 84 3.28 -9.24 -1.29
N GLU A 85 3.54 -10.39 -0.67
CA GLU A 85 2.54 -11.18 0.05
C GLU A 85 1.91 -10.42 1.23
N PHE A 86 2.72 -9.68 1.97
CA PHE A 86 2.25 -8.86 3.08
C PHE A 86 1.44 -7.65 2.56
N GLN A 87 1.90 -7.00 1.50
CA GLN A 87 1.18 -5.91 0.85
C GLN A 87 -0.17 -6.37 0.28
N GLY A 88 -0.30 -7.63 -0.15
CA GLY A 88 -1.56 -8.19 -0.62
C GLY A 88 -2.72 -8.14 0.38
N PHE A 89 -2.41 -8.15 1.69
CA PHE A 89 -3.43 -8.00 2.74
C PHE A 89 -4.05 -6.60 2.80
N ILE A 90 -3.39 -5.57 2.26
CA ILE A 90 -3.77 -4.16 2.45
C ILE A 90 -4.01 -3.46 1.11
N SER A 91 -3.04 -3.56 0.20
CA SER A 91 -2.98 -2.80 -1.06
C SER A 91 -4.24 -2.93 -1.94
N PRO A 92 -4.73 -4.14 -2.30
CA PRO A 92 -5.90 -4.25 -3.19
C PRO A 92 -7.18 -3.70 -2.55
N GLY A 93 -7.35 -3.85 -1.23
CA GLY A 93 -8.50 -3.30 -0.51
C GLY A 93 -8.49 -1.78 -0.47
N VAL A 94 -7.35 -1.18 -0.10
CA VAL A 94 -7.19 0.28 -0.08
C VAL A 94 -7.37 0.88 -1.48
N LEU A 95 -6.77 0.26 -2.50
CA LEU A 95 -6.93 0.69 -3.88
C LEU A 95 -8.40 0.61 -4.33
N ALA A 96 -9.10 -0.48 -4.03
CA ALA A 96 -10.51 -0.65 -4.38
C ALA A 96 -11.38 0.43 -3.73
N ILE A 97 -11.21 0.70 -2.43
CA ILE A 97 -11.99 1.72 -1.71
C ILE A 97 -11.69 3.11 -2.25
N PHE A 98 -10.43 3.43 -2.50
CA PHE A 98 -10.01 4.74 -3.00
C PHE A 98 -10.56 4.99 -4.41
N LEU A 99 -10.35 4.04 -5.32
CA LEU A 99 -10.83 4.14 -6.70
C LEU A 99 -12.37 4.21 -6.74
N PHE A 100 -13.04 3.34 -5.98
CA PHE A 100 -14.50 3.32 -5.93
C PHE A 100 -15.07 4.60 -5.31
N GLY A 101 -14.47 5.10 -4.23
CA GLY A 101 -14.88 6.36 -3.60
C GLY A 101 -14.67 7.58 -4.49
N LEU A 102 -13.64 7.58 -5.33
CA LEU A 102 -13.36 8.63 -6.30
C LEU A 102 -14.33 8.60 -7.50
N LEU A 103 -14.67 7.41 -8.00
CA LEU A 103 -15.54 7.25 -9.17
C LEU A 103 -17.04 7.27 -8.82
N VAL A 104 -17.41 6.82 -7.61
CA VAL A 104 -18.80 6.64 -7.18
C VAL A 104 -19.10 7.55 -5.99
N HIS A 105 -19.52 8.78 -6.30
CA HIS A 105 -19.81 9.82 -5.30
C HIS A 105 -20.99 9.52 -4.36
N ARG A 106 -21.80 8.48 -4.61
CA ARG A 106 -22.94 8.09 -3.74
C ARG A 106 -22.62 6.97 -2.75
N THR A 107 -21.37 6.55 -2.68
CA THR A 107 -20.94 5.45 -1.80
C THR A 107 -21.04 5.86 -0.32
N PRO A 108 -21.67 5.04 0.56
CA PRO A 108 -21.73 5.34 1.97
C PRO A 108 -20.40 5.18 2.69
N ARG A 109 -20.15 6.04 3.68
CA ARG A 109 -18.89 6.07 4.45
C ARG A 109 -18.55 4.71 5.07
N PHE A 110 -19.56 3.98 5.56
CA PHE A 110 -19.35 2.65 6.15
C PHE A 110 -18.90 1.60 5.12
N ALA A 111 -19.21 1.76 3.83
CA ALA A 111 -18.75 0.84 2.79
C ALA A 111 -17.22 0.82 2.72
N GLY A 112 -16.58 1.98 2.88
CA GLY A 112 -15.12 2.06 2.96
C GLY A 112 -14.55 1.25 4.12
N THR A 113 -15.15 1.33 5.30
CA THR A 113 -14.76 0.49 6.46
C THR A 113 -14.95 -0.99 6.17
N VAL A 114 -16.07 -1.37 5.54
CA VAL A 114 -16.33 -2.77 5.14
C VAL A 114 -15.26 -3.26 4.18
N GLY A 115 -14.93 -2.50 3.13
CA GLY A 115 -13.87 -2.87 2.19
C GLY A 115 -12.51 -3.02 2.87
N LEU A 116 -12.20 -2.15 3.83
CA LEU A 116 -10.91 -2.13 4.52
C LEU A 116 -10.73 -3.36 5.42
N LEU A 117 -11.80 -3.79 6.08
CA LEU A 117 -11.80 -4.97 6.94
C LEU A 117 -11.96 -6.27 6.14
N LEU A 118 -12.70 -6.24 5.03
CA LEU A 118 -12.93 -7.38 4.18
C LEU A 118 -11.63 -7.87 3.53
N ASN A 119 -10.78 -6.95 3.04
CA ASN A 119 -9.61 -7.34 2.25
C ASN A 119 -8.60 -8.22 3.02
N PRO A 120 -8.17 -7.90 4.26
CA PRO A 120 -7.29 -8.78 5.01
C PRO A 120 -7.88 -10.17 5.26
N VAL A 121 -9.19 -10.24 5.54
CA VAL A 121 -9.91 -11.50 5.74
C VAL A 121 -9.95 -12.31 4.44
N LEU A 122 -10.26 -11.67 3.32
CA LEU A 122 -10.33 -12.29 2.01
C LEU A 122 -8.96 -12.79 1.56
N TYR A 123 -7.93 -11.95 1.64
CA TYR A 123 -6.58 -12.34 1.25
C TYR A 123 -6.05 -13.47 2.14
N GLY A 124 -6.32 -13.42 3.46
CA GLY A 124 -5.98 -14.49 4.39
C GLY A 124 -6.69 -15.81 4.07
N THR A 125 -8.01 -15.79 3.87
CA THR A 125 -8.79 -16.98 3.53
C THR A 125 -8.34 -17.62 2.21
N ILE A 126 -7.95 -16.82 1.22
CA ILE A 126 -7.40 -17.33 -0.04
C ILE A 126 -6.00 -17.89 0.18
N LYS A 127 -5.10 -17.15 0.85
CA LYS A 127 -3.71 -17.57 1.09
C LYS A 127 -3.61 -18.87 1.87
N TRP A 128 -4.47 -19.06 2.88
CA TRP A 128 -4.54 -20.26 3.70
C TRP A 128 -5.68 -21.19 3.27
N GLY A 129 -6.18 -21.04 2.05
CA GLY A 129 -7.30 -21.82 1.52
C GLY A 129 -7.03 -23.33 1.50
N ASN A 130 -5.78 -23.73 1.29
CA ASN A 130 -5.34 -25.12 1.36
C ASN A 130 -5.57 -25.79 2.73
N LEU A 131 -5.70 -25.03 3.81
CA LEU A 131 -5.97 -25.57 5.15
C LEU A 131 -7.47 -25.79 5.43
N THR A 132 -8.35 -25.28 4.57
CA THR A 132 -9.80 -25.30 4.79
C THR A 132 -10.48 -26.59 4.35
N GLY A 133 -9.82 -27.40 3.51
CA GLY A 133 -10.41 -28.59 2.88
C GLY A 133 -11.51 -28.29 1.84
N ILE A 134 -11.71 -27.01 1.49
CA ILE A 134 -12.69 -26.57 0.49
C ILE A 134 -11.96 -26.48 -0.86
N GLY A 135 -12.26 -27.38 -1.80
CA GLY A 135 -11.51 -27.51 -3.06
C GLY A 135 -11.41 -26.22 -3.89
N PHE A 136 -12.42 -25.34 -3.83
CA PHE A 136 -12.36 -24.01 -4.48
C PHE A 136 -11.30 -23.09 -3.86
N LEU A 137 -11.24 -23.01 -2.52
CA LEU A 137 -10.26 -22.16 -1.82
C LEU A 137 -8.84 -22.73 -1.94
N GLU A 138 -8.71 -24.05 -1.99
CA GLU A 138 -7.44 -24.72 -2.23
C GLU A 138 -6.89 -24.34 -3.62
N SER A 139 -7.72 -24.38 -4.67
CA SER A 139 -7.32 -23.93 -6.01
C SER A 139 -6.85 -22.46 -6.00
N LEU A 140 -7.59 -21.56 -5.35
CA LEU A 140 -7.20 -20.14 -5.25
C LEU A 140 -5.91 -19.93 -4.44
N SER A 141 -5.61 -20.79 -3.47
CA SER A 141 -4.39 -20.69 -2.65
C SER A 141 -3.11 -20.99 -3.44
N THR A 142 -3.21 -21.80 -4.50
CA THR A 142 -2.07 -22.13 -5.38
C THR A 142 -1.68 -21.00 -6.33
N LEU A 143 -2.52 -19.97 -6.44
CA LEU A 143 -2.27 -18.82 -7.30
C LEU A 143 -1.08 -17.97 -6.82
N SER A 144 -0.45 -17.27 -7.76
CA SER A 144 0.57 -16.28 -7.44
C SER A 144 -0.02 -15.17 -6.56
N PHE A 145 0.83 -14.47 -5.78
CA PHE A 145 0.36 -13.37 -4.94
C PHE A 145 -0.37 -12.29 -5.76
N LEU A 146 0.06 -12.06 -7.01
CA LEU A 146 -0.50 -11.04 -7.88
C LEU A 146 -1.94 -11.38 -8.28
N ASP A 147 -2.19 -12.63 -8.65
CA ASP A 147 -3.54 -13.10 -9.02
C ASP A 147 -4.47 -13.07 -7.80
N ARG A 148 -3.97 -13.46 -6.63
CA ARG A 148 -4.72 -13.35 -5.37
C ARG A 148 -5.09 -11.90 -5.05
N MET A 149 -4.17 -10.95 -5.27
CA MET A 149 -4.46 -9.53 -5.12
C MET A 149 -5.54 -9.05 -6.10
N ALA A 150 -5.52 -9.50 -7.35
CA ALA A 150 -6.54 -9.16 -8.34
C ALA A 150 -7.92 -9.68 -7.94
N VAL A 151 -8.02 -10.95 -7.51
CA VAL A 151 -9.27 -11.54 -6.99
C VAL A 151 -9.79 -10.73 -5.81
N CYS A 152 -8.92 -10.35 -4.88
CA CYS A 152 -9.32 -9.53 -3.73
C CYS A 152 -9.85 -8.15 -4.15
N PHE A 153 -9.14 -7.47 -5.05
CA PHE A 153 -9.54 -6.16 -5.58
C PHE A 153 -10.93 -6.19 -6.22
N PHE A 154 -11.17 -7.13 -7.14
CA PHE A 154 -12.47 -7.23 -7.82
C PHE A 154 -13.59 -7.64 -6.87
N THR A 155 -13.30 -8.51 -5.90
CA THR A 155 -14.29 -8.93 -4.88
C THR A 155 -14.67 -7.75 -3.99
N VAL A 156 -13.70 -6.95 -3.54
CA VAL A 156 -13.99 -5.74 -2.75
C VAL A 156 -14.81 -4.75 -3.57
N ILE A 157 -14.48 -4.50 -4.83
CA ILE A 157 -15.30 -3.64 -5.72
C ILE A 157 -16.72 -4.17 -5.85
N ALA A 158 -16.90 -5.48 -6.05
CA ALA A 158 -18.22 -6.09 -6.16
C ALA A 158 -19.05 -5.86 -4.89
N VAL A 159 -18.44 -6.06 -3.71
CA VAL A 159 -19.10 -5.82 -2.41
C VAL A 159 -19.45 -4.33 -2.23
N LEU A 160 -18.54 -3.42 -2.54
CA LEU A 160 -18.79 -1.97 -2.48
C LEU A 160 -19.92 -1.55 -3.43
N THR A 161 -19.97 -2.15 -4.62
CA THR A 161 -21.04 -1.93 -5.60
C THR A 161 -22.38 -2.38 -5.05
N VAL A 162 -22.46 -3.60 -4.52
CA VAL A 162 -23.69 -4.13 -3.90
C VAL A 162 -24.15 -3.24 -2.75
N ILE A 163 -23.25 -2.85 -1.84
CA ILE A 163 -23.59 -1.96 -0.72
C ILE A 163 -24.14 -0.62 -1.23
N THR A 164 -23.52 -0.05 -2.27
CA THR A 164 -23.90 1.24 -2.82
C THR A 164 -25.24 1.18 -3.56
N LEU A 165 -25.55 0.06 -4.23
CA LEU A 165 -26.86 -0.16 -4.85
C LEU A 165 -27.97 -0.35 -3.81
N LEU A 166 -27.69 -1.03 -2.70
CA LEU A 166 -28.66 -1.28 -1.63
C LEU A 166 -28.89 -0.07 -0.73
N LYS A 167 -27.85 0.71 -0.45
CA LYS A 167 -27.90 1.87 0.46
C LYS A 167 -27.12 3.06 -0.11
N PRO A 168 -27.55 3.62 -1.27
CA PRO A 168 -26.91 4.80 -1.83
C PRO A 168 -27.12 6.01 -0.92
N LEU A 169 -26.15 6.93 -0.89
CA LEU A 169 -26.35 8.21 -0.22
C LEU A 169 -27.43 9.03 -0.95
N PRO A 170 -28.30 9.73 -0.19
CA PRO A 170 -29.30 10.64 -0.77
C PRO A 170 -28.69 11.78 -1.59
N LYS A 171 -27.49 12.23 -1.20
CA LYS A 171 -26.73 13.28 -1.89
C LYS A 171 -25.33 12.78 -2.22
N PRO A 172 -24.83 13.00 -3.44
CA PRO A 172 -23.42 12.75 -3.77
C PRO A 172 -22.50 13.49 -2.79
N VAL A 173 -21.36 12.86 -2.48
CA VAL A 173 -20.29 13.48 -1.71
C VAL A 173 -19.61 14.53 -2.58
N ASP A 174 -19.62 15.78 -2.12
CA ASP A 174 -18.89 16.87 -2.76
C ASP A 174 -17.39 16.71 -2.45
N LEU A 175 -16.61 16.38 -3.46
CA LEU A 175 -15.16 16.35 -3.35
C LEU A 175 -14.63 17.79 -3.42
N PRO A 176 -13.72 18.21 -2.52
CA PRO A 176 -13.17 19.55 -2.55
C PRO A 176 -12.37 19.77 -3.85
N VAL A 177 -12.84 20.68 -4.70
CA VAL A 177 -12.13 21.06 -5.92
C VAL A 177 -11.14 22.15 -5.59
N ASN A 178 -9.86 21.91 -5.84
CA ASN A 178 -8.84 22.94 -5.73
C ASN A 178 -8.67 23.65 -7.07
N GLU A 179 -9.41 24.75 -7.27
CA GLU A 179 -9.37 25.55 -8.50
C GLU A 179 -8.00 26.18 -8.81
N LYS A 180 -7.07 26.20 -7.83
CA LYS A 180 -5.71 26.71 -8.00
C LYS A 180 -4.75 25.69 -8.62
N MET A 181 -5.18 24.44 -8.78
CA MET A 181 -4.36 23.39 -9.37
C MET A 181 -4.64 23.30 -10.87
N ASP A 182 -3.70 23.77 -11.68
CA ASP A 182 -3.80 23.61 -13.13
C ASP A 182 -3.58 22.12 -13.50
N ILE A 183 -4.61 21.49 -14.05
CA ILE A 183 -4.61 20.10 -14.52
C ILE A 183 -4.21 20.05 -16.02
N SER A 184 -3.88 21.18 -16.64
CA SER A 184 -3.48 21.23 -18.04
C SER A 184 -2.17 20.45 -18.25
N THR A 185 -2.22 19.46 -19.14
CA THR A 185 -1.02 18.67 -19.46
C THR A 185 -0.16 19.42 -20.48
N SER A 186 1.08 19.73 -20.11
CA SER A 186 2.04 20.38 -21.02
C SER A 186 2.35 19.51 -22.24
N LYS A 187 2.65 20.14 -23.38
CA LYS A 187 3.04 19.41 -24.61
C LYS A 187 4.27 18.53 -24.38
N SER A 188 5.27 19.01 -23.64
CA SER A 188 6.48 18.24 -23.30
C SER A 188 6.15 16.98 -22.51
N THR A 189 5.28 17.07 -21.50
CA THR A 189 4.85 15.93 -20.68
C THR A 189 4.19 14.85 -21.55
N LYS A 190 3.34 15.23 -22.51
CA LYS A 190 2.72 14.28 -23.45
C LYS A 190 3.77 13.59 -24.32
N THR A 191 4.69 14.35 -24.90
CA THR A 191 5.74 13.78 -25.78
C THR A 191 6.61 12.79 -25.03
N PHE A 192 7.14 13.16 -23.86
CA PHE A 192 7.95 12.23 -23.06
C PHE A 192 7.14 11.02 -22.59
N GLY A 193 5.86 11.20 -22.25
CA GLY A 193 4.96 10.11 -21.90
C GLY A 193 4.81 9.09 -23.04
N TYR A 194 4.56 9.54 -24.27
CA TYR A 194 4.48 8.64 -25.42
C TYR A 194 5.79 7.91 -25.70
N VAL A 195 6.94 8.59 -25.55
CA VAL A 195 8.25 7.96 -25.71
C VAL A 195 8.46 6.85 -24.69
N VAL A 196 8.15 7.09 -23.41
CA VAL A 196 8.25 6.06 -22.36
C VAL A 196 7.37 4.86 -22.69
N VAL A 197 6.10 5.09 -23.06
CA VAL A 197 5.18 4.00 -23.46
C VAL A 197 5.71 3.21 -24.65
N ALA A 198 6.21 3.89 -25.68
CA ALA A 198 6.76 3.23 -26.87
C ALA A 198 8.01 2.40 -26.54
N LEU A 199 8.91 2.93 -25.72
CA LEU A 199 10.10 2.19 -25.26
C LEU A 199 9.72 0.96 -24.43
N THR A 200 8.75 1.08 -23.53
CA THR A 200 8.26 -0.06 -22.75
C THR A 200 7.67 -1.13 -23.67
N LEU A 201 6.81 -0.76 -24.63
CA LEU A 201 6.25 -1.71 -25.60
C LEU A 201 7.34 -2.36 -26.46
N ALA A 202 8.35 -1.60 -26.89
CA ALA A 202 9.48 -2.13 -27.65
C ALA A 202 10.26 -3.18 -26.85
N LEU A 203 10.53 -2.94 -25.55
CA LEU A 203 11.16 -3.92 -24.68
C LEU A 203 10.32 -5.20 -24.57
N TYR A 204 9.00 -5.08 -24.41
CA TYR A 204 8.12 -6.26 -24.41
C TYR A 204 8.19 -7.01 -25.73
N VAL A 205 8.15 -6.35 -26.88
CA VAL A 205 8.21 -7.02 -28.19
C VAL A 205 9.57 -7.69 -28.45
N ILE A 206 10.68 -7.08 -27.99
CA ILE A 206 12.04 -7.62 -28.20
C ILE A 206 12.30 -8.86 -27.33
N PHE A 207 11.78 -8.88 -26.10
CA PHE A 207 12.06 -9.90 -25.10
C PHE A 207 10.88 -10.88 -24.85
N TRP A 208 9.81 -10.78 -25.64
CA TRP A 208 8.73 -11.76 -25.65
C TRP A 208 9.14 -13.01 -26.42
#